data_AF-A0A6N7BAF4-F1
#
_entry.id   AF-A0A6N7BAF4-F1
#
_cell.length_a   1.000
_cell.length_b   1.000
_cell.length_c   1.000
_cell.angle_alpha   90.00
_cell.angle_beta   90.00
_cell.angle_gamma   90.00
#
_symmetry.space_group_name_H-M   'P 1'
#
loop_
_entity.id
_entity.type
_entity.pdbx_description
1 polymer ?
#
loop_
_entity_poly.entity_id
_entity_poly.type
_entity_poly.pdbx_seq_one_letter_code
_entity_poly.pdbx_strand_id
1 'polypeptide(L)'
;MHLERQTLTVAADNGAIAAKLRQMATELAAQLQQRGVEVTVIQVQVQVSAPPIPQPPKALSLSQSGKNQLAKFAEKLPDSPLKNALNRLTHRD
;
A
#
# COMPACT_ATOMS: atom_id res chain seq x y z
N MET A 1 10.26 -12.72 11.01
CA MET A 1 11.34 -13.72 11.02
C MET A 1 11.20 -14.50 12.31
N HIS A 2 11.16 -15.83 12.25
CA HIS A 2 11.04 -16.70 13.44
C HIS A 2 12.10 -17.80 13.36
N LEU A 3 12.62 -18.22 14.51
CA LEU A 3 13.65 -19.25 14.63
C LEU A 3 13.11 -20.40 15.47
N GLU A 4 12.90 -21.56 14.84
CA GLU A 4 12.41 -22.75 15.52
C GLU A 4 13.28 -23.94 15.12
N ARG A 5 13.80 -24.71 16.10
CA ARG A 5 14.58 -25.93 15.86
C ARG A 5 15.64 -25.77 14.76
N GLN A 6 16.49 -24.75 14.87
CA GLN A 6 17.60 -24.47 13.94
C GLN A 6 17.19 -24.10 12.50
N THR A 7 15.91 -23.79 12.29
CA THR A 7 15.38 -23.33 10.99
C THR A 7 15.05 -21.84 11.06
N LEU A 8 15.70 -21.06 10.20
CA LEU A 8 15.42 -19.62 10.06
C LEU A 8 14.43 -19.42 8.91
N THR A 9 13.22 -18.94 9.24
CA THR A 9 12.21 -18.61 8.22
C THR A 9 12.20 -17.10 7.93
N VAL A 10 12.44 -16.75 6.66
CA VAL A 10 12.43 -15.37 6.16
C VAL A 10 11.29 -15.20 5.17
N ALA A 11 10.38 -14.28 5.47
CA ALA A 11 9.30 -13.88 4.58
C ALA A 11 9.78 -12.77 3.63
N ALA A 12 9.42 -12.86 2.35
CA ALA A 12 9.77 -11.88 1.33
C ALA A 12 8.53 -11.41 0.57
N ASP A 13 8.37 -10.11 0.39
CA ASP A 13 7.21 -9.48 -0.26
C ASP A 13 7.09 -9.78 -1.76
N ASN A 14 8.19 -10.11 -2.44
CA ASN A 14 8.18 -10.46 -3.84
C ASN A 14 9.27 -11.48 -4.22
N GLY A 15 9.12 -12.08 -5.40
CA GLY A 15 10.03 -13.13 -5.89
C GLY A 15 11.47 -12.66 -6.12
N ALA A 16 11.69 -11.39 -6.48
CA ALA A 16 13.01 -10.82 -6.68
C ALA A 16 13.76 -10.60 -5.35
N ILE A 17 13.08 -10.07 -4.35
CA ILE A 17 13.56 -9.94 -2.97
C ILE A 17 13.84 -11.33 -2.40
N ALA A 18 12.96 -12.30 -2.63
CA ALA A 18 13.19 -13.68 -2.20
C ALA A 18 14.39 -14.33 -2.88
N ALA A 19 14.63 -14.06 -4.17
CA ALA A 19 15.81 -14.55 -4.88
C ALA A 19 17.09 -13.95 -4.29
N LYS A 20 17.10 -12.65 -4.03
CA LYS A 20 18.22 -11.98 -3.36
C LYS A 20 18.44 -12.51 -1.94
N LEU A 21 17.37 -12.72 -1.17
CA LEU A 21 17.44 -13.30 0.16
C LEU A 21 17.93 -14.76 0.14
N ARG A 22 17.58 -15.56 -0.88
CA ARG A 22 18.14 -16.91 -1.08
C ARG A 22 19.63 -16.87 -1.43
N GLN A 23 20.07 -15.92 -2.24
CA GLN A 23 21.49 -15.74 -2.55
C GLN A 23 22.27 -15.36 -1.28
N MET A 24 21.75 -14.40 -0.51
CA MET A 24 22.35 -13.96 0.76
C MET A 24 22.20 -15.00 1.88
N ALA A 25 21.20 -15.88 1.82
CA ALA A 25 20.98 -16.92 2.82
C ALA A 25 22.21 -17.84 2.94
N THR A 26 22.87 -18.16 1.83
CA THR A 26 24.09 -18.98 1.87
C THR A 26 25.21 -18.31 2.66
N GLU A 27 25.39 -16.99 2.47
CA GLU A 27 26.38 -16.21 3.23
C GLU A 27 25.96 -16.03 4.70
N LEU A 28 24.68 -15.77 4.95
CA LEU A 28 24.13 -15.71 6.31
C LEU A 28 24.28 -17.04 7.05
N ALA A 29 24.04 -18.17 6.40
CA ALA A 29 24.24 -19.50 6.99
C ALA A 29 25.70 -19.70 7.40
N ALA A 30 26.66 -19.33 6.53
CA ALA A 30 28.07 -19.40 6.84
C ALA A 30 28.46 -18.49 8.02
N GLN A 31 27.95 -17.26 8.06
CA GLN A 31 28.21 -16.33 9.16
C GLN A 31 27.55 -16.75 10.48
N LEU A 32 26.37 -17.37 10.44
CA LEU A 32 25.67 -17.88 11.62
C LEU A 32 26.41 -19.09 12.20
N GLN A 33 26.89 -20.00 11.35
CA GLN A 33 27.75 -21.12 11.77
C GLN A 33 29.05 -20.65 12.41
N GLN A 34 29.71 -19.63 11.83
CA GLN A 34 30.93 -19.05 12.41
C GLN A 34 30.70 -18.39 13.78
N ARG A 35 29.47 -17.97 14.08
CA ARG A 35 29.09 -17.37 15.37
C ARG A 35 28.58 -18.39 16.39
N GLY A 36 28.71 -19.69 16.11
CA GLY A 36 28.31 -20.77 17.02
C GLY A 36 26.79 -21.00 17.06
N VAL A 37 26.04 -20.46 16.10
CA VAL A 37 24.61 -20.73 15.95
C VAL A 37 24.45 -21.78 14.86
N GLU A 38 24.14 -23.01 15.26
CA GLU A 38 23.86 -24.10 14.33
C GLU A 38 22.51 -23.87 13.64
N VAL A 39 22.49 -23.08 12.57
CA VAL A 39 21.32 -22.93 11.68
C VAL A 39 21.50 -23.90 10.53
N THR A 40 20.81 -25.04 10.60
CA THR A 40 20.93 -26.14 9.63
C THR A 40 20.11 -25.88 8.37
N VAL A 41 19.05 -25.06 8.45
CA VAL A 41 18.13 -24.80 7.33
C VAL A 41 17.68 -23.34 7.30
N ILE A 42 17.82 -22.66 6.17
CA ILE A 42 17.23 -21.33 5.92
C ILE A 42 16.09 -21.49 4.92
N GLN A 43 14.86 -21.27 5.36
CA GLN A 43 13.67 -21.32 4.51
C GLN A 43 13.24 -19.90 4.14
N VAL A 44 13.38 -19.56 2.86
CA VAL A 44 12.89 -18.30 2.31
C VAL A 44 11.52 -18.53 1.70
N GLN A 45 10.47 -18.01 2.33
CA GLN A 45 9.09 -18.11 1.86
C GLN A 45 8.68 -16.79 1.20
N VAL A 46 8.26 -16.87 -0.07
CA VAL A 46 7.64 -15.73 -0.75
C VAL A 46 6.22 -15.60 -0.21
N GLN A 47 5.93 -14.48 0.45
CA GLN A 47 4.56 -14.07 0.72
C GLN A 47 3.98 -13.64 -0.63
N VAL A 48 3.25 -14.54 -1.30
CA VAL A 48 2.43 -14.20 -2.46
C VAL A 48 1.24 -13.38 -1.99
N SER A 49 1.51 -12.09 -1.77
CA SER A 49 0.61 -10.98 -1.44
C SER A 49 -0.68 -11.37 -0.72
N ALA A 50 -0.73 -11.03 0.57
CA ALA A 50 -1.99 -10.64 1.20
C ALA A 50 -2.73 -9.65 0.27
N PRO A 51 -4.06 -9.73 0.17
CA PRO A 51 -4.82 -8.83 -0.68
C PRO A 51 -4.45 -7.37 -0.37
N PRO A 52 -4.34 -6.50 -1.38
CA PRO A 52 -4.00 -5.11 -1.15
C PRO A 52 -4.93 -4.55 -0.09
N ILE A 53 -4.35 -3.93 0.94
CA ILE A 53 -5.13 -3.25 1.98
C ILE A 53 -6.05 -2.28 1.24
N PRO A 54 -7.39 -2.42 1.35
CA PRO A 54 -8.30 -1.54 0.64
C PRO A 54 -7.98 -0.11 1.05
N GLN A 55 -7.55 0.69 0.07
CA GLN A 55 -7.31 2.10 0.30
C GLN A 55 -8.64 2.74 0.70
N PRO A 56 -8.68 3.56 1.76
CA PRO A 56 -9.91 4.28 2.09
C PRO A 56 -10.34 5.09 0.85
N PRO A 57 -11.64 5.11 0.53
CA PRO A 57 -12.13 5.85 -0.62
C PRO A 57 -11.63 7.28 -0.51
N LYS A 58 -10.96 7.75 -1.56
CA LYS A 58 -10.42 9.11 -1.60
C LYS A 58 -11.57 10.07 -1.36
N ALA A 59 -11.53 10.80 -0.24
CA ALA A 59 -12.49 11.85 0.04
C ALA A 59 -12.29 12.98 -0.99
N LEU A 60 -13.01 12.87 -2.11
CA LEU A 60 -13.05 13.89 -3.15
C LEU A 60 -13.92 15.04 -2.65
N SER A 61 -13.44 15.77 -1.63
CA SER A 61 -14.12 16.96 -1.13
C SER A 61 -13.68 18.17 -1.95
N LEU A 62 -14.65 18.93 -2.43
CA LEU A 62 -14.39 20.23 -3.05
C LEU A 62 -13.91 21.19 -1.97
N SER A 63 -12.80 21.87 -2.22
CA SER A 63 -12.33 22.94 -1.32
C SER A 63 -13.40 24.03 -1.18
N GLN A 64 -13.44 24.70 -0.04
CA GLN A 64 -14.41 25.77 0.23
C GLN A 64 -14.38 26.86 -0.85
N SER A 65 -13.17 27.21 -1.33
CA SER A 65 -12.97 28.15 -2.44
C SER A 65 -13.58 27.64 -3.75
N GLY A 66 -13.42 26.36 -4.06
CA GLY A 66 -14.01 25.73 -5.25
C GLY A 66 -15.54 25.71 -5.20
N LYS A 67 -16.13 25.35 -4.06
CA LYS A 67 -17.59 25.42 -3.84
C LYS A 67 -18.11 26.85 -4.07
N ASN A 68 -17.41 27.86 -3.54
CA ASN A 68 -17.82 29.26 -3.67
C ASN A 68 -17.72 29.79 -5.11
N GLN A 69 -16.65 29.43 -5.85
CA GLN A 69 -16.51 29.82 -7.26
C GLN A 69 -17.58 29.17 -8.15
N LEU A 70 -17.90 27.90 -7.91
CA LEU A 70 -18.95 27.18 -8.63
C LEU A 70 -20.35 27.76 -8.33
N ALA A 71 -20.62 28.15 -7.08
CA ALA A 71 -21.87 28.80 -6.70
C ALA A 71 -22.03 30.16 -7.42
N LYS A 72 -21.00 31.01 -7.37
CA LYS A 72 -20.99 32.31 -8.08
C LYS A 72 -21.16 32.16 -9.59
N PHE A 73 -20.67 31.07 -10.18
CA PHE A 73 -20.87 30.79 -11.59
C PHE A 73 -22.30 30.34 -11.88
N ALA A 74 -22.90 29.51 -11.02
CA ALA A 74 -24.29 29.09 -11.13
C ALA A 74 -25.29 30.27 -11.05
N GLU A 75 -24.96 31.31 -10.27
CA GLU A 75 -25.77 32.54 -10.19
C GLU A 75 -25.81 33.34 -11.50
N LYS A 76 -24.77 33.24 -12.32
CA LYS A 76 -24.68 33.93 -13.62
C LYS A 76 -25.33 33.16 -14.77
N LEU A 77 -25.75 31.91 -14.52
CA LEU A 77 -26.39 31.06 -15.51
C LEU A 77 -27.91 31.30 -15.51
N PRO A 78 -28.55 31.32 -16.70
CA PRO A 78 -30.01 31.27 -16.79
C PRO A 78 -30.53 29.96 -16.21
N ASP A 79 -31.82 29.92 -15.91
CA ASP A 79 -32.44 28.71 -15.36
C ASP A 79 -32.29 27.56 -16.36
N SER A 80 -31.45 26.60 -15.99
CA SER A 80 -30.99 25.54 -16.89
C SER A 80 -30.69 24.27 -16.10
N PRO A 81 -30.76 23.09 -16.74
CA PRO A 81 -30.34 21.83 -16.13
C PRO A 81 -28.91 21.89 -15.57
N LEU A 82 -28.04 22.66 -16.22
CA LEU A 82 -26.65 22.88 -15.79
C LEU A 82 -26.57 23.66 -14.48
N LYS A 83 -27.34 24.74 -14.33
CA LYS A 83 -27.43 25.50 -13.07
C LYS A 83 -27.85 24.61 -11.90
N ASN A 84 -28.86 23.76 -12.11
CA ASN A 84 -29.33 22.82 -11.11
C ASN A 84 -28.28 21.75 -10.77
N ALA A 85 -27.55 21.25 -11.77
CA ALA A 85 -26.47 20.29 -11.55
C ALA A 85 -25.31 20.90 -10.74
N LEU A 86 -24.92 22.14 -11.05
CA LEU A 86 -23.88 22.86 -10.30
C LEU A 86 -24.30 23.11 -8.85
N ASN A 87 -25.55 23.52 -8.63
CA ASN A 87 -26.05 23.78 -7.27
C ASN A 87 -26.07 22.49 -6.42
N ARG A 88 -26.42 21.34 -7.01
CA ARG A 88 -26.34 20.04 -6.32
C ARG A 88 -24.90 19.64 -6.00
N LEU A 89 -23.95 19.97 -6.88
CA LEU A 89 -22.54 19.64 -6.69
C LEU A 89 -21.90 20.48 -5.57
N THR A 90 -22.26 21.75 -5.44
CA THR A 90 -21.74 22.63 -4.38
C THR A 90 -22.28 22.31 -2.99
N HIS A 91 -23.47 21.69 -2.91
CA HIS A 91 -24.12 21.27 -1.66
C HIS A 91 -23.83 19.81 -1.26
N ARG A 92 -23.01 19.08 -2.04
CA ARG A 92 -22.58 17.72 -1.69
C ARG A 92 -21.29 17.78 -0.87
N ASP A 93 -21.32 17.17 0.32
CA ASP A 93 -20.16 16.96 1.19
C ASP A 93 -19.70 15.50 1.15
#